data_AF-W7FHH5-F1
#
_entry.id   AF-W7FHH5-F1
#
_cell.length_a   1.000
_cell.length_b   1.000
_cell.length_c   1.000
_cell.angle_alpha   90.00
_cell.angle_beta   90.00
_cell.angle_gamma   90.00
#
_symmetry.space_group_name_H-M   'P 1'
#
loop_
_entity.id
_entity.type
_entity.pdbx_description
1 polymer ?
#
loop_
_entity_poly.entity_id
_entity_poly.type
_entity_poly.pdbx_seq_one_letter_code
_entity_poly.pdbx_strand_id
1 'polypeptide(L)'
;MLKKFCFHDEKTCEIDRIHENITAEKFYVDYILKRKPCILKSEYVIKNKLNIDLNFMKEKIENVNVHLEKRISNSFGTGEKKKMKFHKFLSLLEKGNKKYYLNTQYVKENAYHPKDFCNSITRQMINYLPKELEIMGNLEIYQYNIWLGNNKSTKLKTYLHHDYHDNIYVLLKGKKTFRIYSPNFAYRLKTNGKIFKVHKNGLITYWPFIRSDGSHILDVYKKQMNNIYNEINIMNEVLNKKDPLVDNQTIKDSINKAEEKLNLLEENILNYKLKKHDFHRQPNARQDIPNHFCLIHTRKRKEDDNIFDKNTNIRKKYIEVNLNEGDILYLPCGWFHEVKSFSSEEQYHLAFNYWYYPPYIKTNKSANVENKFDNPYVDKYLSERNIKLYKKIGIYKQKNSNLTEILSYYKNMKIKKIKKNKKRKNGLDLKKKKKLRINNT
;
A
#
# COMPACT_ATOMS: atom_id res chain seq x y z
N MET A 1 7.64 22.42 -14.31
CA MET A 1 7.87 22.89 -12.92
C MET A 1 7.01 22.08 -11.94
N LEU A 2 7.56 21.07 -11.27
CA LEU A 2 6.89 20.37 -10.16
C LEU A 2 7.20 21.09 -8.85
N LYS A 3 6.40 22.11 -8.50
CA LYS A 3 6.43 22.76 -7.17
C LYS A 3 5.99 21.83 -6.01
N LYS A 4 5.58 20.57 -6.27
CA LYS A 4 4.60 19.87 -5.41
C LYS A 4 5.10 18.76 -4.45
N PHE A 5 6.35 18.73 -4.01
CA PHE A 5 6.72 17.96 -2.80
C PHE A 5 7.86 18.60 -1.98
N CYS A 6 7.78 19.91 -1.77
CA CYS A 6 8.36 20.50 -0.55
C CYS A 6 7.30 20.43 0.54
N PHE A 7 7.73 20.07 1.74
CA PHE A 7 6.90 19.78 2.92
C PHE A 7 5.95 20.93 3.27
N HIS A 8 6.37 22.16 2.97
CA HIS A 8 5.61 23.39 3.07
C HIS A 8 6.06 24.31 1.94
N ASP A 9 5.15 25.15 1.44
CA ASP A 9 5.50 26.24 0.53
C ASP A 9 6.51 27.21 1.15
N GLU A 10 6.51 27.29 2.48
CA GLU A 10 7.41 28.09 3.32
C GLU A 10 8.82 27.48 3.49
N LYS A 11 9.08 26.27 2.96
CA LYS A 11 10.36 25.55 3.14
C LYS A 11 10.74 25.40 4.62
N THR A 12 9.83 24.85 5.43
CA THR A 12 10.10 24.52 6.84
C THR A 12 10.58 23.08 6.99
N CYS A 13 11.47 22.85 7.97
CA CYS A 13 11.91 21.50 8.35
C CYS A 13 10.99 20.84 9.37
N GLU A 14 9.82 21.42 9.63
CA GLU A 14 8.87 20.96 10.62
C GLU A 14 7.78 20.10 9.97
N ILE A 15 7.16 19.26 10.80
CA ILE A 15 6.06 18.40 10.41
C ILE A 15 4.80 18.86 11.13
N ASP A 16 3.68 18.94 10.40
CA ASP A 16 2.38 19.27 10.99
C ASP A 16 2.06 18.35 12.17
N ARG A 17 1.53 18.94 13.23
CA ARG A 17 0.98 18.23 14.40
C ARG A 17 -0.49 18.59 14.55
N ILE A 18 -1.34 17.58 14.51
CA ILE A 18 -2.79 17.71 14.62
C ILE A 18 -3.20 17.26 16.02
N HIS A 19 -3.67 18.22 16.82
CA HIS A 19 -4.08 18.06 18.22
C HIS A 19 -5.59 18.30 18.39
N GLU A 20 -6.35 17.98 17.36
CA GLU A 20 -7.80 18.19 17.30
C GLU A 20 -8.47 17.12 16.44
N ASN A 21 -9.79 17.02 16.53
CA ASN A 21 -10.57 16.16 15.65
C ASN A 21 -10.51 16.67 14.21
N ILE A 22 -10.25 15.76 13.26
CA ILE A 22 -10.23 16.06 11.84
C ILE A 22 -11.16 15.09 11.10
N THR A 23 -12.02 15.61 10.23
CA THR A 23 -12.90 14.77 9.41
C THR A 23 -12.09 14.02 8.36
N ALA A 24 -12.60 12.86 7.95
CA ALA A 24 -11.96 12.04 6.91
C ALA A 24 -11.76 12.81 5.60
N GLU A 25 -12.75 13.61 5.17
CA GLU A 25 -12.66 14.44 3.97
C GLU A 25 -11.57 15.51 4.07
N LYS A 26 -11.51 16.22 5.21
CA LYS A 26 -10.50 17.24 5.43
C LYS A 26 -9.11 16.62 5.48
N PHE A 27 -8.94 15.51 6.20
CA PHE A 27 -7.67 14.78 6.23
C PHE A 27 -7.27 14.29 4.84
N TYR A 28 -8.23 13.83 4.05
CA TYR A 28 -8.00 13.39 2.68
C TYR A 28 -7.48 14.51 1.79
N VAL A 29 -8.10 15.70 1.83
CA VAL A 29 -7.70 16.85 1.01
C VAL A 29 -6.37 17.44 1.50
N ASP A 30 -6.21 17.62 2.81
CA ASP A 30 -5.08 18.35 3.37
C ASP A 30 -3.80 17.53 3.46
N TYR A 31 -3.91 16.21 3.64
CA TYR A 31 -2.76 15.34 3.86
C TYR A 31 -2.64 14.22 2.81
N ILE A 32 -3.71 13.45 2.60
CA ILE A 32 -3.64 12.25 1.75
C ILE A 32 -3.43 12.62 0.27
N LEU A 33 -4.15 13.60 -0.28
CA LEU A 33 -3.99 14.04 -1.68
C LEU A 33 -2.70 14.81 -1.90
N LYS A 34 -2.29 15.62 -0.91
CA LYS A 34 -1.04 16.38 -0.96
C LYS A 34 0.19 15.51 -0.69
N ARG A 35 -0.01 14.25 -0.26
CA ARG A 35 1.06 13.31 0.12
C ARG A 35 1.96 13.91 1.20
N LYS A 36 1.34 14.63 2.14
CA LYS A 36 2.01 15.38 3.20
C LYS A 36 2.03 14.54 4.48
N PRO A 37 3.20 14.20 5.05
CA PRO A 37 3.28 13.50 6.32
C PRO A 37 2.87 14.43 7.47
N CYS A 38 2.27 13.87 8.51
CA CYS A 38 1.86 14.60 9.71
C CYS A 38 1.85 13.70 10.94
N ILE A 39 1.86 14.31 12.12
CA ILE A 39 1.64 13.63 13.40
C ILE A 39 0.22 13.95 13.88
N LEU A 40 -0.51 12.93 14.32
CA LEU A 40 -1.80 13.06 15.00
C LEU A 40 -1.67 12.54 16.43
N LYS A 41 -2.50 13.03 17.35
CA LYS A 41 -2.68 12.39 18.66
C LYS A 41 -3.71 11.27 18.59
N SER A 42 -3.39 10.13 19.20
CA SER A 42 -4.24 8.94 19.15
C SER A 42 -5.61 9.15 19.75
N GLU A 43 -5.77 10.01 20.77
CA GLU A 43 -7.07 10.31 21.36
C GLU A 43 -8.10 10.92 20.39
N TYR A 44 -7.66 11.60 19.32
CA TYR A 44 -8.56 12.15 18.29
C TYR A 44 -8.84 11.18 17.14
N VAL A 45 -8.14 10.04 17.09
CA VAL A 45 -8.21 9.09 15.96
C VAL A 45 -8.74 7.72 16.41
N ILE A 46 -8.38 7.29 17.62
CA ILE A 46 -8.69 5.98 18.20
C ILE A 46 -9.60 6.22 19.40
N LYS A 47 -10.92 6.04 19.18
CA LYS A 47 -11.96 6.31 20.18
C LYS A 47 -11.91 5.39 21.41
N ASN A 48 -11.27 4.21 21.29
CA ASN A 48 -11.11 3.25 22.37
C ASN A 48 -9.64 3.12 22.77
N LYS A 49 -9.16 3.95 23.70
CA LYS A 49 -7.82 3.82 24.28
C LYS A 49 -7.76 2.53 25.11
N LEU A 50 -7.11 1.50 24.59
CA LEU A 50 -6.73 0.33 25.39
C LEU A 50 -5.25 0.44 25.74
N ASN A 51 -4.92 0.23 27.02
CA ASN A 51 -3.54 0.12 27.47
C ASN A 51 -2.99 -1.26 27.05
N ILE A 52 -2.47 -1.34 25.83
CA ILE A 52 -1.87 -2.55 25.30
C ILE A 52 -0.42 -2.64 25.78
N ASP A 53 -0.21 -3.35 26.88
CA ASP A 53 1.10 -3.66 27.45
C ASP A 53 1.45 -5.17 27.35
N LEU A 54 2.58 -5.59 27.94
CA LEU A 54 3.00 -6.99 27.91
C LEU A 54 2.05 -7.92 28.67
N ASN A 55 1.45 -7.47 29.77
CA ASN A 55 0.51 -8.26 30.58
C ASN A 55 -0.79 -8.47 29.82
N PHE A 56 -1.33 -7.39 29.24
CA PHE A 56 -2.46 -7.44 28.33
C PHE A 56 -2.22 -8.45 27.21
N MET A 57 -1.06 -8.39 26.54
CA MET A 57 -0.73 -9.30 25.45
C MET A 57 -0.57 -10.76 25.90
N LYS A 58 -0.16 -11.03 27.14
CA LYS A 58 -0.12 -12.40 27.68
C LYS A 58 -1.50 -12.95 28.04
N GLU A 59 -2.40 -12.09 28.50
CA GLU A 59 -3.75 -12.48 28.91
C GLU A 59 -4.70 -12.62 27.71
N LYS A 60 -4.64 -11.69 26.77
CA LYS A 60 -5.65 -11.50 25.72
C LYS A 60 -5.28 -12.07 24.35
N ILE A 61 -4.01 -12.38 24.12
CA ILE A 61 -3.52 -12.97 22.87
C ILE A 61 -3.13 -14.41 23.16
N GLU A 62 -3.43 -15.33 22.25
CA GLU A 62 -3.05 -16.73 22.36
C GLU A 62 -1.53 -16.93 22.18
N ASN A 63 -1.01 -18.00 22.77
CA ASN A 63 0.41 -18.36 22.68
C ASN A 63 0.78 -19.01 21.33
N VAL A 64 0.65 -18.25 20.25
CA VAL A 64 0.94 -18.66 18.88
C VAL A 64 2.44 -18.62 18.57
N ASN A 65 2.86 -19.27 17.49
CA ASN A 65 4.23 -19.15 16.99
C ASN A 65 4.43 -17.84 16.23
N VAL A 66 5.58 -17.21 16.43
CA VAL A 66 5.98 -15.94 15.84
C VAL A 66 7.39 -16.05 15.28
N HIS A 67 7.72 -15.28 14.24
CA HIS A 67 9.06 -15.23 13.65
C HIS A 67 9.76 -13.96 14.11
N LEU A 68 10.78 -14.11 14.96
CA LEU A 68 11.54 -13.00 15.51
C LEU A 68 12.80 -12.80 14.70
N GLU A 69 13.10 -11.55 14.38
CA GLU A 69 14.37 -11.20 13.80
C GLU A 69 15.44 -11.17 14.90
N LYS A 70 16.52 -11.92 14.70
CA LYS A 70 17.70 -11.86 15.56
C LYS A 70 18.57 -10.68 15.14
N ARG A 71 18.91 -9.81 16.09
CA ARG A 71 19.81 -8.67 15.86
C ARG A 71 21.16 -9.15 15.31
N ILE A 72 21.61 -8.56 14.20
CA ILE A 72 22.96 -8.73 13.64
C ILE A 72 23.62 -7.35 13.56
N SER A 73 24.87 -7.24 14.03
CA SER A 73 25.77 -6.08 13.82
C SER A 73 25.08 -4.71 13.90
N ASN A 74 24.30 -4.49 14.96
CA ASN A 74 23.63 -3.22 15.24
C ASN A 74 22.58 -2.75 14.21
N SER A 75 21.91 -3.67 13.51
CA SER A 75 20.74 -3.34 12.69
C SER A 75 19.62 -4.40 12.79
N PHE A 76 18.41 -3.99 12.40
CA PHE A 76 17.24 -4.84 12.16
C PHE A 76 16.75 -4.58 10.72
N GLY A 77 16.10 -5.56 10.11
CA GLY A 77 15.64 -5.62 8.72
C GLY A 77 16.27 -6.74 7.86
N THR A 78 17.35 -7.38 8.32
CA THR A 78 18.12 -8.38 7.53
C THR A 78 18.61 -9.59 8.36
N GLY A 79 18.20 -9.68 9.62
CA GLY A 79 18.63 -10.72 10.55
C GLY A 79 17.99 -12.08 10.31
N GLU A 80 18.66 -13.12 10.81
CA GLU A 80 18.13 -14.49 10.80
C GLU A 80 16.81 -14.57 11.59
N LYS A 81 15.82 -15.26 11.03
CA LYS A 81 14.51 -15.43 11.66
C LYS A 81 14.52 -16.62 12.61
N LYS A 82 14.17 -16.40 13.87
CA LYS A 82 13.96 -17.45 14.87
C LYS A 82 12.48 -17.61 15.18
N LYS A 83 11.96 -18.81 14.97
CA LYS A 83 10.59 -19.16 15.39
C LYS A 83 10.54 -19.35 16.92
N MET A 84 9.55 -18.74 17.57
CA MET A 84 9.35 -18.82 19.02
C MET A 84 7.87 -18.70 19.36
N LYS A 85 7.46 -19.24 20.52
CA LYS A 85 6.15 -18.95 21.12
C LYS A 85 6.04 -17.49 21.55
N PHE A 86 4.91 -16.85 21.27
CA PHE A 86 4.71 -15.42 21.54
C PHE A 86 4.90 -15.08 23.01
N HIS A 87 4.31 -15.85 23.93
CA HIS A 87 4.43 -15.56 25.36
C HIS A 87 5.86 -15.75 25.88
N LYS A 88 6.59 -16.73 25.34
CA LYS A 88 8.02 -16.88 25.63
C LYS A 88 8.80 -15.64 25.21
N PHE A 89 8.45 -15.02 24.08
CA PHE A 89 9.06 -13.76 23.66
C PHE A 89 8.69 -12.60 24.60
N LEU A 90 7.43 -12.47 25.00
CA LEU A 90 7.00 -11.45 25.97
C LEU A 90 7.77 -11.59 27.30
N SER A 91 7.88 -12.81 27.83
CA SER A 91 8.68 -13.09 29.04
C SER A 91 10.17 -12.79 28.89
N LEU A 92 10.73 -12.89 27.68
CA LEU A 92 12.10 -12.46 27.43
C LEU A 92 12.22 -10.93 27.45
N LEU A 93 11.23 -10.20 26.94
CA LEU A 93 11.25 -8.73 26.96
C LEU A 93 11.16 -8.18 28.39
N GLU A 94 10.33 -8.76 29.24
CA GLU A 94 10.26 -8.41 30.67
C GLU A 94 11.60 -8.58 31.39
N LYS A 95 12.38 -9.60 30.98
CA LYS A 95 13.75 -9.82 31.47
C LYS A 95 14.79 -8.94 30.77
N GLY A 96 14.36 -7.92 30.02
CA GLY A 96 15.25 -6.97 29.35
C GLY A 96 15.94 -7.49 28.08
N ASN A 97 15.40 -8.52 27.41
CA ASN A 97 16.02 -9.09 26.21
C ASN A 97 16.06 -8.07 25.05
N LYS A 98 17.27 -7.80 24.53
CA LYS A 98 17.51 -6.89 23.38
C LYS A 98 17.91 -7.61 22.09
N LYS A 99 17.85 -8.95 22.10
CA LYS A 99 18.37 -9.81 21.03
C LYS A 99 17.35 -10.04 19.93
N TYR A 100 16.08 -10.12 20.30
CA TYR A 100 14.99 -10.46 19.41
C TYR A 100 14.07 -9.26 19.17
N TYR A 101 13.62 -9.14 17.93
CA TYR A 101 12.68 -8.12 17.51
C TYR A 101 11.55 -8.76 16.72
N LEU A 102 10.31 -8.48 17.13
CA LEU A 102 9.14 -8.79 16.33
C LEU A 102 8.96 -7.67 15.32
N ASN A 103 9.29 -7.95 14.06
CA ASN A 103 9.05 -7.07 12.93
C ASN A 103 7.78 -7.50 12.16
N THR A 104 7.56 -6.91 10.98
CA THR A 104 6.46 -7.26 10.08
C THR A 104 6.38 -8.78 9.88
N GLN A 105 5.32 -9.37 10.41
CA GLN A 105 5.07 -10.80 10.28
C GLN A 105 4.41 -11.06 8.92
N TYR A 106 5.07 -11.87 8.10
CA TYR A 106 4.66 -12.14 6.72
C TYR A 106 3.29 -12.82 6.66
N VAL A 107 2.45 -12.29 5.79
CA VAL A 107 1.22 -12.96 5.36
C VAL A 107 1.54 -13.77 4.10
N LYS A 108 0.85 -14.90 3.89
CA LYS A 108 0.98 -15.64 2.63
C LYS A 108 0.54 -14.75 1.46
N GLU A 109 1.36 -14.63 0.44
CA GLU A 109 1.06 -13.84 -0.76
C GLU A 109 0.84 -14.77 -1.97
N ASN A 110 0.11 -14.28 -2.97
CA ASN A 110 0.13 -14.86 -4.32
C ASN A 110 1.04 -14.01 -5.23
N ALA A 111 1.03 -14.24 -6.54
CA ALA A 111 1.86 -13.49 -7.49
C ALA A 111 1.54 -11.98 -7.61
N TYR A 112 0.47 -11.50 -6.96
CA TYR A 112 -0.09 -10.16 -7.17
C TYR A 112 -0.39 -9.41 -5.86
N HIS A 113 -0.74 -10.10 -4.78
CA HIS A 113 -1.14 -9.47 -3.52
C HIS A 113 -1.15 -10.45 -2.32
N PRO A 114 -1.20 -9.94 -1.08
CA PRO A 114 -1.42 -10.76 0.12
C PRO A 114 -2.76 -11.50 0.10
N LYS A 115 -2.79 -12.73 0.63
CA LYS A 115 -4.01 -13.55 0.77
C LYS A 115 -4.83 -13.21 2.02
N ASP A 116 -4.32 -12.33 2.86
CA ASP A 116 -4.94 -11.84 4.09
C ASP A 116 -4.41 -10.44 4.45
N PHE A 117 -5.12 -9.72 5.32
CA PHE A 117 -4.64 -8.46 5.89
C PHE A 117 -3.75 -8.68 7.12
N CYS A 118 -3.84 -9.86 7.74
CA CYS A 118 -3.25 -10.13 9.05
C CYS A 118 -2.56 -11.50 9.08
N ASN A 119 -1.45 -11.59 9.80
CA ASN A 119 -0.94 -12.84 10.36
C ASN A 119 -1.72 -13.21 11.64
N SER A 120 -1.38 -14.33 12.27
CA SER A 120 -2.06 -14.85 13.47
C SER A 120 -2.10 -13.86 14.64
N ILE A 121 -0.98 -13.20 14.95
CA ILE A 121 -0.92 -12.23 16.07
C ILE A 121 -1.72 -10.99 15.73
N THR A 122 -1.48 -10.38 14.58
CA THR A 122 -2.16 -9.14 14.19
C THR A 122 -3.67 -9.34 14.08
N ARG A 123 -4.13 -10.53 13.68
CA ARG A 123 -5.55 -10.90 13.64
C ARG A 123 -6.22 -10.83 15.01
N GLN A 124 -5.49 -11.19 16.07
CA GLN A 124 -6.00 -11.09 17.44
C GLN A 124 -5.90 -9.65 17.94
N MET A 125 -4.81 -8.95 17.63
CA MET A 125 -4.61 -7.53 18.03
C MET A 125 -5.68 -6.59 17.47
N ILE A 126 -6.13 -6.79 16.22
CA ILE A 126 -7.18 -5.95 15.60
C ILE A 126 -8.58 -6.13 16.22
N ASN A 127 -8.76 -7.05 17.17
CA ASN A 127 -10.00 -7.11 17.96
C ASN A 127 -10.00 -6.07 19.09
N TYR A 128 -8.83 -5.50 19.40
CA TYR A 128 -8.62 -4.53 20.47
C TYR A 128 -8.21 -3.14 19.95
N LEU A 129 -8.04 -3.00 18.65
CA LEU A 129 -7.81 -1.73 17.98
C LEU A 129 -8.89 -1.54 16.91
N PRO A 130 -9.24 -0.30 16.52
CA PRO A 130 -10.17 -0.08 15.42
C PRO A 130 -9.70 -0.86 14.20
N LYS A 131 -10.58 -1.64 13.58
CA LYS A 131 -10.23 -2.37 12.35
C LYS A 131 -10.10 -1.40 11.19
N GLU A 132 -11.02 -0.43 11.10
CA GLU A 132 -10.93 0.69 10.15
C GLU A 132 -10.73 1.99 10.93
N LEU A 133 -9.91 2.89 10.38
CA LEU A 133 -9.73 4.23 10.92
C LEU A 133 -10.63 5.19 10.15
N GLU A 134 -11.54 5.86 10.86
CA GLU A 134 -12.50 6.80 10.26
C GLU A 134 -11.80 7.88 9.41
N ILE A 135 -10.69 8.43 9.91
CA ILE A 135 -9.91 9.46 9.22
C ILE A 135 -9.36 9.02 7.85
N MET A 136 -9.23 7.72 7.60
CA MET A 136 -8.72 7.18 6.33
C MET A 136 -9.82 7.05 5.26
N GLY A 137 -11.08 7.29 5.64
CA GLY A 137 -12.21 7.34 4.73
C GLY A 137 -12.31 6.10 3.83
N ASN A 138 -12.37 6.34 2.52
CA ASN A 138 -12.60 5.30 1.52
C ASN A 138 -11.32 4.62 1.00
N LEU A 139 -10.18 4.77 1.70
CA LEU A 139 -8.96 4.05 1.36
C LEU A 139 -9.06 2.56 1.73
N GLU A 140 -8.47 1.74 0.89
CA GLU A 140 -8.43 0.30 1.01
C GLU A 140 -7.23 -0.15 1.84
N ILE A 141 -7.49 -1.01 2.83
CA ILE A 141 -6.44 -1.59 3.66
C ILE A 141 -5.59 -2.56 2.82
N TYR A 142 -4.28 -2.45 3.01
CA TYR A 142 -3.28 -3.41 2.52
C TYR A 142 -2.98 -4.47 3.59
N GLN A 143 -2.57 -4.05 4.79
CA GLN A 143 -2.13 -4.97 5.84
C GLN A 143 -2.08 -4.27 7.21
N TYR A 144 -2.15 -5.06 8.28
CA TYR A 144 -1.84 -4.63 9.63
C TYR A 144 -0.51 -5.23 10.07
N ASN A 145 0.24 -4.47 10.85
CA ASN A 145 1.56 -4.87 11.31
C ASN A 145 1.75 -4.48 12.78
N ILE A 146 2.54 -5.29 13.49
CA ILE A 146 2.95 -5.04 14.87
C ILE A 146 4.48 -5.05 14.91
N TRP A 147 5.05 -4.11 15.66
CA TRP A 147 6.48 -4.07 15.94
C TRP A 147 6.69 -4.02 17.44
N LEU A 148 7.43 -5.00 17.96
CA LEU A 148 7.66 -5.14 19.38
C LEU A 148 9.11 -5.58 19.63
N GLY A 149 9.80 -4.86 20.51
CA GLY A 149 11.13 -5.24 20.93
C GLY A 149 11.69 -4.31 21.98
N ASN A 150 12.98 -4.47 22.28
CA ASN A 150 13.68 -3.66 23.25
C ASN A 150 14.97 -3.10 22.64
N ASN A 151 15.14 -1.79 22.73
CA ASN A 151 16.39 -1.14 22.39
C ASN A 151 16.66 0.09 23.28
N LYS A 152 17.82 0.10 23.94
CA LYS A 152 18.36 1.27 24.65
C LYS A 152 19.45 2.02 23.87
N SER A 153 19.96 1.44 22.77
CA SER A 153 21.06 2.03 22.00
C SER A 153 20.56 3.10 21.04
N THR A 154 21.15 4.29 21.13
CA THR A 154 20.89 5.42 20.23
C THR A 154 21.49 5.27 18.83
N LYS A 155 22.34 4.25 18.65
CA LYS A 155 23.03 3.96 17.38
C LYS A 155 22.23 3.01 16.46
N LEU A 156 21.28 2.24 16.99
CA LEU A 156 20.47 1.32 16.17
C LEU A 156 19.43 2.08 15.37
N LYS A 157 19.48 1.89 14.05
CA LYS A 157 18.47 2.37 13.12
C LYS A 157 18.21 1.33 12.05
N THR A 158 17.04 1.39 11.44
CA THR A 158 16.78 0.66 10.20
C THR A 158 17.68 1.19 9.08
N TYR A 159 17.87 0.39 8.05
CA TYR A 159 18.35 0.91 6.76
C TYR A 159 17.39 1.98 6.24
N LEU A 160 17.91 2.92 5.46
CA LEU A 160 17.09 3.89 4.75
C LEU A 160 16.31 3.16 3.66
N HIS A 161 15.00 3.28 3.66
CA HIS A 161 14.12 2.61 2.68
C HIS A 161 12.82 3.39 2.53
N HIS A 162 11.97 3.04 1.57
CA HIS A 162 10.60 3.56 1.47
C HIS A 162 9.59 2.41 1.44
N ASP A 163 8.36 2.68 1.87
CA ASP A 163 7.26 1.71 1.80
C ASP A 163 6.39 1.97 0.56
N TYR A 164 5.78 0.90 0.04
CA TYR A 164 4.84 0.97 -1.09
C TYR A 164 3.42 1.40 -0.69
N HIS A 165 3.14 1.52 0.60
CA HIS A 165 1.81 1.77 1.15
C HIS A 165 1.81 3.00 2.04
N ASP A 166 0.64 3.62 2.18
CA ASP A 166 0.41 4.67 3.15
C ASP A 166 0.41 4.05 4.54
N ASN A 167 1.20 4.60 5.45
CA ASN A 167 1.46 4.01 6.75
C ASN A 167 0.89 4.92 7.84
N ILE A 168 -0.09 4.42 8.60
CA ILE A 168 -0.52 5.02 9.86
C ILE A 168 0.22 4.27 10.98
N TYR A 169 1.29 4.89 11.49
CA TYR A 169 2.18 4.33 12.49
C TYR A 169 1.74 4.77 13.88
N VAL A 170 1.07 3.90 14.64
CA VAL A 170 0.57 4.17 15.99
C VAL A 170 1.62 3.74 17.01
N LEU A 171 2.20 4.68 17.76
CA LEU A 171 3.17 4.38 18.81
C LEU A 171 2.45 4.13 20.13
N LEU A 172 2.40 2.86 20.55
CA LEU A 172 1.69 2.43 21.76
C LEU A 172 2.57 2.46 23.01
N LYS A 173 3.87 2.17 22.89
CA LYS A 173 4.84 2.24 23.99
C LYS A 173 6.23 2.67 23.50
N GLY A 174 6.93 3.44 24.32
CA GLY A 174 8.31 3.86 24.06
C GLY A 174 8.43 5.14 23.23
N LYS A 175 9.57 5.32 22.54
CA LYS A 175 9.85 6.49 21.69
C LYS A 175 10.38 6.06 20.34
N LYS A 176 10.10 6.84 19.30
CA LYS A 176 10.63 6.62 17.95
C LYS A 176 11.15 7.93 17.36
N THR A 177 12.27 7.86 16.65
CA THR A 177 12.78 8.97 15.84
C THR A 177 12.89 8.51 14.39
N PHE A 178 12.13 9.15 13.51
CA PHE A 178 12.19 8.94 12.08
C PHE A 178 13.06 10.01 11.43
N ARG A 179 13.82 9.62 10.42
CA ARG A 179 14.47 10.55 9.50
C ARG A 179 13.87 10.35 8.13
N ILE A 180 13.07 11.30 7.68
CA ILE A 180 12.26 11.15 6.47
C ILE A 180 12.75 12.02 5.32
N TYR A 181 12.63 11.51 4.09
CA TYR A 181 12.91 12.24 2.85
C TYR A 181 11.72 12.17 1.90
N SER A 182 11.47 13.30 1.24
CA SER A 182 10.49 13.39 0.16
C SER A 182 10.80 12.38 -0.95
N PRO A 183 9.77 11.73 -1.56
CA PRO A 183 9.93 10.89 -2.74
C PRO A 183 10.62 11.59 -3.91
N ASN A 184 10.63 12.94 -3.95
CA ASN A 184 11.37 13.70 -4.96
C ASN A 184 12.88 13.45 -4.95
N PHE A 185 13.41 12.98 -3.83
CA PHE A 185 14.83 12.63 -3.70
C PHE A 185 15.14 11.20 -4.18
N ALA A 186 14.15 10.43 -4.65
CA ALA A 186 14.30 9.01 -4.96
C ALA A 186 15.51 8.70 -5.86
N TYR A 187 15.67 9.44 -6.96
CA TYR A 187 16.78 9.24 -7.89
C TYR A 187 18.16 9.62 -7.30
N ARG A 188 18.19 10.48 -6.27
CA ARG A 188 19.43 10.91 -5.59
C ARG A 188 19.79 9.99 -4.41
N LEU A 189 18.81 9.31 -3.82
CA LEU A 189 18.99 8.46 -2.65
C LEU A 189 19.54 7.06 -2.98
N LYS A 190 19.77 6.75 -4.27
CA LYS A 190 20.43 5.51 -4.75
C LYS A 190 19.87 4.24 -4.11
N THR A 191 18.67 3.85 -4.51
CA THR A 191 18.05 2.58 -4.11
C THR A 191 18.82 1.39 -4.68
N ASN A 192 18.78 0.25 -4.00
CA ASN A 192 19.43 -0.97 -4.43
C ASN A 192 18.86 -1.50 -5.75
N GLY A 193 17.54 -1.36 -5.93
CA GLY A 193 16.88 -1.60 -7.22
C GLY A 193 16.93 -0.35 -8.10
N LYS A 194 16.91 -0.56 -9.42
CA LYS A 194 16.75 0.53 -10.40
C LYS A 194 15.29 0.97 -10.46
N ILE A 195 15.03 2.22 -10.08
CA ILE A 195 13.68 2.81 -10.14
C ILE A 195 13.20 2.80 -11.58
N PHE A 196 12.05 2.17 -11.81
CA PHE A 196 11.35 2.23 -13.09
C PHE A 196 10.56 3.54 -13.19
N LYS A 197 9.77 3.86 -12.16
CA LYS A 197 8.92 5.05 -12.15
C LYS A 197 8.63 5.52 -10.73
N VAL A 198 8.62 6.84 -10.55
CA VAL A 198 7.94 7.50 -9.42
C VAL A 198 6.59 8.01 -9.93
N HIS A 199 5.49 7.47 -9.39
CA HIS A 199 4.15 7.87 -9.76
C HIS A 199 3.77 9.21 -9.12
N LYS A 200 2.73 9.87 -9.63
CA LYS A 200 2.29 11.20 -9.16
C LYS A 200 1.86 11.22 -7.69
N ASN A 201 1.48 10.08 -7.14
CA ASN A 201 1.13 9.90 -5.73
C ASN A 201 2.34 9.50 -4.86
N GLY A 202 3.56 9.57 -5.38
CA GLY A 202 4.77 9.21 -4.65
C GLY A 202 5.14 7.73 -4.71
N LEU A 203 4.24 6.83 -5.16
CA LEU A 203 4.56 5.41 -5.26
C LEU A 203 5.77 5.20 -6.18
N ILE A 204 6.81 4.54 -5.67
CA ILE A 204 8.03 4.22 -6.41
C ILE A 204 7.96 2.75 -6.83
N THR A 205 8.04 2.49 -8.13
CA THR A 205 8.01 1.15 -8.69
C THR A 205 9.34 0.76 -9.33
N TYR A 206 9.70 -0.50 -9.19
CA TYR A 206 10.90 -1.13 -9.77
C TYR A 206 10.56 -2.04 -10.95
N TRP A 207 9.27 -2.07 -11.32
CA TRP A 207 8.72 -2.98 -12.32
C TRP A 207 7.59 -2.25 -13.07
N PRO A 208 7.56 -2.28 -14.43
CA PRO A 208 6.63 -1.49 -15.24
C PRO A 208 5.15 -1.89 -15.14
N PHE A 209 4.87 -3.03 -14.53
CA PHE A 209 3.57 -3.69 -14.58
C PHE A 209 2.72 -3.45 -13.33
N ILE A 210 2.98 -2.35 -12.63
CA ILE A 210 2.30 -1.92 -11.41
C ILE A 210 1.58 -0.58 -11.67
N ARG A 211 0.30 -0.50 -11.30
CA ARG A 211 -0.50 0.74 -11.30
C ARG A 211 -0.01 1.68 -10.20
N SER A 212 -0.39 2.96 -10.30
CA SER A 212 -0.09 3.95 -9.25
C SER A 212 -0.70 3.60 -7.89
N ASP A 213 -1.77 2.81 -7.84
CA ASP A 213 -2.37 2.34 -6.59
C ASP A 213 -1.71 1.06 -6.05
N GLY A 214 -0.58 0.62 -6.62
CA GLY A 214 0.12 -0.60 -6.21
C GLY A 214 -0.42 -1.89 -6.83
N SER A 215 -1.52 -1.86 -7.57
CA SER A 215 -2.14 -3.06 -8.15
C SER A 215 -1.35 -3.59 -9.35
N HIS A 216 -1.23 -4.91 -9.44
CA HIS A 216 -0.64 -5.56 -10.61
C HIS A 216 -1.57 -5.46 -11.83
N ILE A 217 -1.07 -4.93 -12.95
CA ILE A 217 -1.88 -4.65 -14.15
C ILE A 217 -2.60 -5.90 -14.66
N LEU A 218 -1.92 -7.05 -14.70
CA LEU A 218 -2.52 -8.29 -15.17
C LEU A 218 -3.65 -8.78 -14.27
N ASP A 219 -3.51 -8.61 -12.96
CA ASP A 219 -4.54 -9.05 -12.01
C ASP A 219 -5.80 -8.18 -12.12
N VAL A 220 -5.60 -6.87 -12.32
CA VAL A 220 -6.68 -5.94 -12.66
C VAL A 220 -7.43 -6.39 -13.91
N TYR A 221 -6.73 -6.65 -15.01
CA TYR A 221 -7.39 -7.08 -16.25
C TYR A 221 -8.16 -8.38 -16.07
N LYS A 222 -7.57 -9.38 -15.41
CA LYS A 222 -8.25 -10.65 -15.11
C LYS A 222 -9.51 -10.45 -14.28
N LYS A 223 -9.43 -9.61 -13.24
CA LYS A 223 -10.58 -9.30 -12.39
C LYS A 223 -11.68 -8.57 -13.15
N GLN A 224 -11.32 -7.59 -13.98
CA GLN A 224 -12.27 -6.88 -14.85
C GLN A 224 -12.94 -7.82 -15.85
N MET A 225 -12.19 -8.73 -16.48
CA MET A 225 -12.78 -9.75 -17.37
C MET A 225 -13.76 -10.64 -16.64
N ASN A 226 -13.38 -11.17 -15.46
CA ASN A 226 -14.26 -12.01 -14.66
C ASN A 226 -15.56 -11.29 -14.26
N ASN A 227 -15.49 -10.00 -13.97
CA ASN A 227 -16.69 -9.21 -13.66
C ASN A 227 -17.59 -9.07 -14.90
N ILE A 228 -17.01 -8.77 -16.07
CA ILE A 228 -17.76 -8.66 -17.33
C ILE A 228 -18.44 -9.99 -17.70
N TYR A 229 -17.74 -11.12 -17.55
CA TYR A 229 -18.35 -12.43 -17.75
C TYR A 229 -19.56 -12.65 -16.83
N ASN A 230 -19.44 -12.28 -15.55
CA ASN A 230 -20.56 -12.39 -14.62
C ASN A 230 -21.72 -11.46 -15.01
N GLU A 231 -21.45 -10.24 -15.45
CA GLU A 231 -22.47 -9.29 -15.93
C GLU A 231 -23.19 -9.81 -17.18
N ILE A 232 -22.46 -10.39 -18.14
CA ILE A 232 -23.03 -11.03 -19.33
C ILE A 232 -23.92 -12.21 -18.93
N ASN A 233 -23.47 -13.06 -17.99
CA ASN A 233 -24.26 -14.19 -17.51
C ASN A 233 -25.58 -13.71 -16.87
N ILE A 234 -25.54 -12.69 -16.01
CA ILE A 234 -26.74 -12.09 -15.40
C ILE A 234 -27.69 -11.55 -16.48
N MET A 235 -27.17 -10.81 -17.47
CA MET A 235 -27.98 -10.28 -18.57
C MET A 235 -28.62 -11.39 -19.41
N ASN A 236 -27.89 -12.47 -19.70
CA ASN A 236 -28.40 -13.63 -20.44
C ASN A 236 -29.48 -14.40 -19.66
N GLU A 237 -29.31 -14.57 -18.35
CA GLU A 237 -30.33 -15.21 -17.50
C GLU A 237 -31.66 -14.46 -17.53
N VAL A 238 -31.62 -13.12 -17.49
CA VAL A 238 -32.82 -12.26 -17.57
C VAL A 238 -33.46 -12.36 -18.96
N LEU A 239 -32.65 -12.30 -20.01
CA LEU A 239 -33.12 -12.41 -21.40
C LEU A 239 -33.82 -13.75 -21.67
N ASN A 240 -33.27 -14.84 -21.12
CA ASN A 240 -33.84 -16.19 -21.25
C ASN A 240 -35.16 -16.34 -20.49
N LYS A 241 -35.31 -15.67 -19.33
CA LYS A 241 -36.54 -15.68 -18.53
C LYS A 241 -37.68 -14.86 -19.14
N LYS A 242 -37.43 -14.11 -20.23
CA LYS A 242 -38.39 -13.18 -20.85
C LYS A 242 -39.03 -12.24 -19.82
N ASP A 243 -38.22 -11.72 -18.89
CA ASP A 243 -38.69 -10.79 -17.86
C ASP A 243 -39.32 -9.54 -18.51
N PRO A 244 -40.62 -9.27 -18.32
CA PRO A 244 -41.33 -8.19 -18.99
C PRO A 244 -40.91 -6.79 -18.52
N LEU A 245 -40.13 -6.67 -17.44
CA LEU A 245 -39.75 -5.40 -16.83
C LEU A 245 -38.62 -4.67 -17.56
N VAL A 246 -37.90 -5.32 -18.47
CA VAL A 246 -36.75 -4.73 -19.18
C VAL A 246 -36.81 -5.04 -20.66
N ASP A 247 -36.65 -4.00 -21.50
CA ASP A 247 -36.60 -4.15 -22.95
C ASP A 247 -35.46 -5.08 -23.38
N ASN A 248 -35.82 -6.16 -24.09
CA ASN A 248 -34.90 -7.18 -24.60
C ASN A 248 -33.83 -6.58 -25.53
N GLN A 249 -34.15 -5.53 -26.28
CA GLN A 249 -33.17 -4.88 -27.15
C GLN A 249 -32.09 -4.17 -26.33
N THR A 250 -32.47 -3.46 -25.27
CA THR A 250 -31.55 -2.83 -24.32
C THR A 250 -30.58 -3.83 -23.67
N ILE A 251 -31.07 -5.03 -23.32
CA ILE A 251 -30.21 -6.10 -22.77
C ILE A 251 -29.21 -6.58 -23.82
N LYS A 252 -29.68 -6.90 -25.04
CA LYS A 252 -28.81 -7.34 -26.14
C LYS A 252 -27.73 -6.30 -26.48
N ASP A 253 -28.09 -5.03 -26.55
CA ASP A 253 -27.14 -3.94 -26.80
C ASP A 253 -26.10 -3.81 -25.68
N SER A 254 -26.51 -4.04 -24.43
CA SER A 254 -25.61 -4.03 -23.28
C SER A 254 -24.65 -5.21 -23.29
N ILE A 255 -25.11 -6.41 -23.67
CA ILE A 255 -24.27 -7.59 -23.88
C ILE A 255 -23.23 -7.32 -24.98
N ASN A 256 -23.65 -6.79 -26.14
CA ASN A 256 -22.72 -6.46 -27.24
C ASN A 256 -21.61 -5.50 -26.78
N LYS A 257 -21.96 -4.46 -26.00
CA LYS A 257 -20.98 -3.52 -25.41
C LYS A 257 -20.05 -4.20 -24.41
N ALA A 258 -20.58 -5.12 -23.60
CA ALA A 258 -19.79 -5.90 -22.65
C ALA A 258 -18.76 -6.79 -23.37
N GLU A 259 -19.16 -7.45 -24.46
CA GLU A 259 -18.29 -8.26 -25.31
C GLU A 259 -17.21 -7.41 -26.00
N GLU A 260 -17.53 -6.21 -26.49
CA GLU A 260 -16.54 -5.28 -27.03
C GLU A 260 -15.47 -4.91 -25.99
N LYS A 261 -15.89 -4.64 -24.75
CA LYS A 261 -14.98 -4.34 -23.64
C LYS A 261 -14.13 -5.56 -23.27
N LEU A 262 -14.70 -6.76 -23.32
CA LEU A 262 -13.98 -8.01 -23.11
C LEU A 262 -12.88 -8.20 -24.16
N ASN A 263 -13.19 -8.01 -25.44
CA ASN A 263 -12.21 -8.07 -26.54
C ASN A 263 -11.04 -7.10 -26.33
N LEU A 264 -11.32 -5.87 -25.88
CA LEU A 264 -10.27 -4.89 -25.56
C LEU A 264 -9.38 -5.36 -24.40
N LEU A 265 -9.95 -5.99 -23.36
CA LEU A 265 -9.17 -6.53 -22.24
C LEU A 265 -8.30 -7.72 -22.66
N GLU A 266 -8.79 -8.58 -23.55
CA GLU A 266 -7.99 -9.66 -24.12
C GLU A 266 -6.78 -9.14 -24.89
N GLU A 267 -6.97 -8.09 -25.71
CA GLU A 267 -5.88 -7.41 -26.41
C GLU A 267 -4.88 -6.79 -25.41
N ASN A 268 -5.37 -6.15 -24.34
CA ASN A 268 -4.53 -5.59 -23.29
C ASN A 268 -3.70 -6.65 -22.55
N ILE A 269 -4.26 -7.83 -22.28
CA ILE A 269 -3.54 -8.96 -21.68
C ILE A 269 -2.49 -9.51 -22.64
N LEU A 270 -2.80 -9.62 -23.93
CA LEU A 270 -1.83 -10.05 -24.94
C LEU A 270 -0.66 -9.08 -25.01
N ASN A 271 -0.95 -7.78 -25.11
CA ASN A 271 0.05 -6.71 -25.11
C ASN A 271 0.89 -6.71 -23.82
N TYR A 272 0.28 -6.96 -22.68
CA TYR A 272 0.99 -7.15 -21.41
C TYR A 272 1.98 -8.32 -21.50
N LYS A 273 1.54 -9.49 -22.00
CA LYS A 273 2.39 -10.68 -22.10
C LYS A 273 3.59 -10.45 -23.00
N LEU A 274 3.38 -9.80 -24.16
CA LEU A 274 4.46 -9.42 -25.08
C LEU A 274 5.46 -8.47 -24.40
N LYS A 275 4.98 -7.37 -23.80
CA LYS A 275 5.85 -6.43 -23.08
C LYS A 275 6.60 -7.08 -21.92
N LYS A 276 5.96 -8.01 -21.20
CA LYS A 276 6.59 -8.71 -20.07
C LYS A 276 7.68 -9.65 -20.56
N HIS A 277 7.48 -10.33 -21.69
CA HIS A 277 8.48 -11.18 -22.31
C HIS A 277 9.72 -10.38 -22.72
N ASP A 278 9.52 -9.19 -23.29
CA ASP A 278 10.61 -8.33 -23.75
C ASP A 278 11.28 -7.52 -22.62
N PHE A 279 10.71 -7.53 -21.41
CA PHE A 279 11.23 -6.79 -20.27
C PHE A 279 12.30 -7.59 -19.52
N HIS A 280 13.55 -7.14 -19.62
CA HIS A 280 14.65 -7.68 -18.84
C HIS A 280 14.82 -6.92 -17.52
N ARG A 281 14.65 -7.62 -16.40
CA ARG A 281 14.88 -7.05 -15.07
C ARG A 281 16.38 -6.90 -14.86
N GLN A 282 16.83 -5.68 -14.53
CA GLN A 282 18.21 -5.50 -14.11
C GLN A 282 18.44 -6.14 -12.73
N PRO A 283 19.57 -6.84 -12.54
CA PRO A 283 19.91 -7.39 -11.24
C PRO A 283 20.06 -6.26 -10.23
N ASN A 284 19.75 -6.57 -8.98
CA ASN A 284 20.01 -5.65 -7.88
C ASN A 284 21.51 -5.49 -7.67
N ALA A 285 21.95 -4.33 -7.18
CA ALA A 285 23.35 -4.14 -6.82
C ALA A 285 23.79 -5.08 -5.68
N ARG A 286 22.86 -5.44 -4.80
CA ARG A 286 23.05 -6.36 -3.68
C ARG A 286 21.89 -7.35 -3.57
N GLN A 287 22.19 -8.63 -3.39
CA GLN A 287 21.18 -9.69 -3.25
C GLN A 287 20.58 -9.76 -1.85
N ASP A 288 21.33 -9.34 -0.83
CA ASP A 288 20.92 -9.37 0.58
C ASP A 288 20.00 -8.21 0.99
N ILE A 289 19.78 -7.24 0.09
CA ILE A 289 19.01 -6.02 0.34
C ILE A 289 17.82 -5.94 -0.63
N PRO A 290 16.60 -5.60 -0.20
CA PRO A 290 15.47 -5.40 -1.11
C PRO A 290 15.63 -4.16 -2.01
N ASN A 291 14.89 -4.12 -3.13
CA ASN A 291 15.01 -3.05 -4.14
C ASN A 291 14.76 -1.63 -3.59
N HIS A 292 13.85 -1.49 -2.63
CA HIS A 292 13.40 -0.22 -2.06
C HIS A 292 14.30 0.34 -0.96
N PHE A 293 15.31 -0.43 -0.54
CA PHE A 293 16.31 0.00 0.42
C PHE A 293 17.41 0.79 -0.30
N CYS A 294 17.95 1.80 0.36
CA CYS A 294 19.03 2.64 -0.14
C CYS A 294 20.41 2.01 0.14
N LEU A 295 21.34 2.24 -0.78
CA LEU A 295 22.76 1.89 -0.60
C LEU A 295 23.52 2.94 0.23
N ILE A 296 22.85 4.03 0.61
CA ILE A 296 23.37 5.10 1.44
C ILE A 296 22.50 5.28 2.69
N HIS A 297 23.11 5.81 3.75
CA HIS A 297 22.46 6.10 5.03
C HIS A 297 22.44 7.60 5.34
N THR A 298 21.56 8.04 6.24
CA THR A 298 21.62 9.43 6.74
C THR A 298 22.95 9.70 7.45
N ARG A 299 23.39 10.97 7.43
CA ARG A 299 24.52 11.49 8.22
C ARG A 299 23.98 12.46 9.29
N LYS A 300 24.70 12.63 10.40
CA LYS A 300 24.33 13.64 11.40
C LYS A 300 24.35 15.02 10.74
N ARG A 301 23.34 15.83 11.06
CA ARG A 301 23.17 17.20 10.58
C ARG A 301 23.70 18.17 11.65
N LYS A 302 24.34 19.25 11.25
CA LYS A 302 24.70 20.41 12.08
C LYS A 302 23.51 21.38 12.12
N GLU A 303 23.48 22.31 13.07
CA GLU A 303 22.36 23.26 13.21
C GLU A 303 22.22 24.20 11.99
N ASP A 304 23.33 24.55 11.36
CA ASP A 304 23.44 25.42 10.18
C ASP A 304 23.13 24.72 8.84
N ASP A 305 23.00 23.38 8.81
CA ASP A 305 22.73 22.64 7.58
C ASP A 305 21.29 22.92 7.09
N ASN A 306 21.16 23.71 6.03
CA ASN A 306 19.88 23.95 5.37
C ASN A 306 19.51 22.81 4.40
N ILE A 307 18.45 22.05 4.68
CA ILE A 307 18.03 20.93 3.82
C ILE A 307 17.52 21.37 2.43
N PHE A 308 17.11 22.64 2.29
CA PHE A 308 16.60 23.22 1.05
C PHE A 308 17.71 23.72 0.13
N ASP A 309 18.90 24.00 0.65
CA ASP A 309 20.04 24.40 -0.18
C ASP A 309 20.41 23.26 -1.14
N LYS A 310 20.52 23.58 -2.44
CA LYS A 310 20.93 22.66 -3.51
C LYS A 310 22.27 21.97 -3.20
N ASN A 311 23.18 22.66 -2.53
CA ASN A 311 24.55 22.22 -2.22
C ASN A 311 24.62 21.26 -1.03
N THR A 312 23.60 21.24 -0.16
CA THR A 312 23.58 20.34 0.99
C THR A 312 23.63 18.89 0.55
N ASN A 313 24.54 18.12 1.16
CA ASN A 313 24.69 16.70 0.88
C ASN A 313 23.35 15.96 1.09
N ILE A 314 22.95 15.12 0.13
CA ILE A 314 21.67 14.40 0.20
C ILE A 314 21.49 13.61 1.50
N ARG A 315 22.58 13.09 2.09
CA ARG A 315 22.55 12.34 3.36
C ARG A 315 22.15 13.18 4.58
N LYS A 316 22.06 14.50 4.43
CA LYS A 316 21.66 15.47 5.47
C LYS A 316 20.30 16.14 5.21
N LYS A 317 19.69 15.89 4.05
CA LYS A 317 18.43 16.54 3.62
C LYS A 317 17.14 15.93 4.18
N TYR A 318 17.22 15.24 5.32
CA TYR A 318 16.04 14.63 5.96
C TYR A 318 15.36 15.62 6.92
N ILE A 319 14.08 15.38 7.18
CA ILE A 319 13.40 15.91 8.36
C ILE A 319 13.50 14.87 9.48
N GLU A 320 13.80 15.32 10.69
CA GLU A 320 13.79 14.45 11.88
C GLU A 320 12.45 14.60 12.59
N VAL A 321 11.79 13.47 12.83
CA VAL A 321 10.43 13.39 13.38
C VAL A 321 10.47 12.54 14.63
N ASN A 322 10.16 13.14 15.78
CA ASN A 322 10.12 12.46 17.07
C ASN A 322 8.68 12.14 17.45
N LEU A 323 8.43 10.85 17.73
CA LEU A 323 7.16 10.33 18.21
C LEU A 323 7.30 9.87 19.67
N ASN A 324 6.33 10.27 20.47
CA ASN A 324 6.11 9.79 21.83
C ASN A 324 4.94 8.80 21.88
N GLU A 325 4.79 8.11 23.00
CA GLU A 325 3.62 7.28 23.28
C GLU A 325 2.32 8.07 23.03
N GLY A 326 1.39 7.45 22.30
CA GLY A 326 0.14 8.06 21.87
C GLY A 326 0.23 8.90 20.59
N ASP A 327 1.42 9.12 20.02
CA ASP A 327 1.54 9.75 18.70
C ASP A 327 1.23 8.75 17.57
N ILE A 328 0.58 9.26 16.53
CA ILE A 328 0.34 8.58 15.25
C ILE A 328 1.06 9.33 14.15
N LEU A 329 1.97 8.68 13.43
CA LEU A 329 2.58 9.25 12.22
C LEU A 329 1.84 8.76 10.99
N TYR A 330 1.23 9.68 10.23
CA TYR A 330 0.84 9.40 8.84
C TYR A 330 2.06 9.63 7.95
N LEU A 331 2.52 8.55 7.32
CA LEU A 331 3.62 8.57 6.35
C LEU A 331 3.10 8.03 5.01
N PRO A 332 2.91 8.90 4.00
CA PRO A 332 2.46 8.46 2.68
C PRO A 332 3.46 7.49 2.02
N CYS A 333 3.00 6.68 1.07
CA CYS A 333 3.90 5.78 0.33
C CYS A 333 5.03 6.54 -0.40
N GLY A 334 6.16 5.87 -0.60
CA GLY A 334 7.34 6.39 -1.30
C GLY A 334 8.20 7.34 -0.47
N TRP A 335 7.75 7.75 0.71
CA TRP A 335 8.55 8.51 1.66
C TRP A 335 9.69 7.64 2.20
N PHE A 336 10.93 8.06 1.93
CA PHE A 336 12.08 7.32 2.45
C PHE A 336 12.25 7.63 3.92
N HIS A 337 12.58 6.64 4.72
CA HIS A 337 12.74 6.79 6.15
C HIS A 337 13.80 5.86 6.74
N GLU A 338 14.46 6.34 7.79
CA GLU A 338 15.20 5.53 8.77
C GLU A 338 14.51 5.66 10.12
N VAL A 339 14.34 4.57 10.84
CA VAL A 339 13.67 4.57 12.15
C VAL A 339 14.65 4.17 13.24
N LYS A 340 14.74 5.00 14.28
CA LYS A 340 15.36 4.67 15.56
C LYS A 340 14.27 4.38 16.57
N SER A 341 14.44 3.30 17.32
CA SER A 341 13.45 2.86 18.31
C SER A 341 14.09 2.85 19.68
N PHE A 342 13.39 3.39 20.67
CA PHE A 342 13.87 3.50 22.04
C PHE A 342 12.81 2.94 22.97
N SER A 343 13.24 2.05 23.86
CA SER A 343 12.39 1.57 24.94
C SER A 343 12.18 2.67 25.99
N SER A 344 10.99 2.71 26.59
CA SER A 344 10.73 3.48 27.82
C SER A 344 11.41 2.81 29.03
N GLU A 345 11.16 3.33 30.23
CA GLU A 345 11.59 2.72 31.50
C GLU A 345 11.15 1.25 31.63
N GLU A 346 9.98 0.90 31.07
CA GLU A 346 9.43 -0.47 30.99
C GLU A 346 10.27 -1.43 30.12
N GLN A 347 11.37 -0.97 29.51
CA GLN A 347 12.31 -1.78 28.74
C GLN A 347 11.74 -2.44 27.47
N TYR A 348 10.68 -1.93 26.87
CA TYR A 348 10.28 -2.29 25.49
C TYR A 348 9.66 -1.10 24.75
N HIS A 349 9.45 -1.27 23.45
CA HIS A 349 8.66 -0.38 22.63
C HIS A 349 7.66 -1.19 21.79
N LEU A 350 6.47 -0.65 21.60
CA LEU A 350 5.38 -1.29 20.89
C LEU A 350 4.77 -0.31 19.88
N ALA A 351 4.62 -0.75 18.65
CA ALA A 351 3.91 0.00 17.62
C ALA A 351 2.96 -0.90 16.85
N PHE A 352 1.84 -0.33 16.43
CA PHE A 352 0.84 -0.96 15.58
C PHE A 352 0.61 -0.09 14.36
N ASN A 353 0.57 -0.69 13.17
CA ASN A 353 0.36 0.10 11.96
C ASN A 353 -0.74 -0.45 11.08
N TYR A 354 -1.41 0.51 10.44
CA TYR A 354 -2.34 0.29 9.35
C TYR A 354 -1.65 0.70 8.05
N TRP A 355 -1.52 -0.25 7.13
CA TRP A 355 -1.05 0.04 5.78
C TRP A 355 -2.23 0.12 4.84
N TYR A 356 -2.29 1.18 4.03
CA TYR A 356 -3.33 1.45 3.04
C TYR A 356 -2.74 1.52 1.64
N TYR A 357 -3.51 1.07 0.65
CA TYR A 357 -3.18 1.29 -0.75
C TYR A 357 -3.17 2.79 -1.05
N PRO A 358 -2.11 3.33 -1.69
CA PRO A 358 -2.04 4.75 -1.97
C PRO A 358 -3.13 5.13 -2.99
N PRO A 359 -3.80 6.29 -2.83
CA PRO A 359 -4.83 6.71 -3.76
C PRO A 359 -4.24 6.94 -5.15
N TYR A 360 -5.06 6.76 -6.18
CA TYR A 360 -4.75 7.26 -7.52
C TYR A 360 -4.61 8.78 -7.46
N ILE A 361 -3.80 9.41 -8.32
CA ILE A 361 -3.81 10.87 -8.51
C ILE A 361 -3.96 11.20 -9.99
N LYS A 362 -5.17 11.67 -10.35
CA LYS A 362 -5.45 12.26 -11.65
C LYS A 362 -5.15 13.76 -11.62
N THR A 363 -4.39 14.22 -12.59
CA THR A 363 -4.20 15.66 -12.84
C THR A 363 -4.75 15.99 -14.21
N ASN A 364 -5.54 17.04 -14.33
CA ASN A 364 -5.97 17.56 -15.63
C ASN A 364 -4.90 18.45 -16.28
N LYS A 365 -5.20 18.99 -17.47
CA LYS A 365 -4.29 19.88 -18.21
C LYS A 365 -3.93 21.15 -17.42
N SER A 366 -4.78 21.59 -16.49
CA SER A 366 -4.51 22.74 -15.60
C SER A 366 -3.80 22.35 -14.28
N ALA A 367 -3.37 21.10 -14.14
CA ALA A 367 -2.68 20.55 -12.95
C ALA A 367 -3.51 20.54 -11.64
N ASN A 368 -4.84 20.65 -11.76
CA ASN A 368 -5.78 20.44 -10.65
C ASN A 368 -6.00 18.94 -10.42
N VAL A 369 -6.13 18.56 -9.15
CA VAL A 369 -6.40 17.18 -8.73
C VAL A 369 -7.90 16.93 -8.88
N GLU A 370 -8.29 15.89 -9.63
CA GLU A 370 -9.70 15.55 -9.89
C GLU A 370 -10.21 14.39 -9.04
N ASN A 371 -9.41 13.86 -8.11
CA ASN A 371 -9.85 12.74 -7.31
C ASN A 371 -10.95 13.15 -6.33
N LYS A 372 -11.94 12.28 -6.17
CA LYS A 372 -13.00 12.44 -5.19
C LYS A 372 -12.70 11.61 -3.96
N PHE A 373 -13.00 12.15 -2.78
CA PHE A 373 -12.93 11.43 -1.52
C PHE A 373 -13.67 10.08 -1.57
N ASP A 374 -14.84 10.04 -2.22
CA ASP A 374 -15.65 8.82 -2.39
C ASP A 374 -15.05 7.78 -3.32
N ASN A 375 -14.15 8.18 -4.23
CA ASN A 375 -13.58 7.31 -5.25
C ASN A 375 -12.07 7.55 -5.35
N PRO A 376 -11.29 7.11 -4.34
CA PRO A 376 -9.85 7.40 -4.27
C PRO A 376 -9.00 6.57 -5.25
N TYR A 377 -9.59 5.61 -5.96
CA TYR A 377 -8.92 4.70 -6.88
C TYR A 377 -9.44 4.85 -8.31
N VAL A 378 -8.69 4.32 -9.30
CA VAL A 378 -9.07 4.40 -10.72
C VAL A 378 -10.38 3.68 -11.01
N ASP A 379 -10.64 2.59 -10.28
CA ASP A 379 -11.77 1.70 -10.41
C ASP A 379 -12.03 0.97 -9.09
N LYS A 380 -13.11 0.16 -9.05
CA LYS A 380 -13.53 -0.63 -7.88
C LYS A 380 -12.69 -1.92 -7.67
N TYR A 381 -11.57 -2.09 -8.39
CA TYR A 381 -10.80 -3.34 -8.35
C TYR A 381 -10.34 -3.70 -6.93
N LEU A 382 -9.76 -2.75 -6.19
CA LEU A 382 -9.23 -3.01 -4.85
C LEU A 382 -10.36 -3.38 -3.88
N SER A 383 -11.43 -2.59 -3.84
CA SER A 383 -12.58 -2.83 -2.97
C SER A 383 -13.23 -4.18 -3.25
N GLU A 384 -13.47 -4.52 -4.52
CA GLU A 384 -14.05 -5.80 -4.90
C GLU A 384 -13.16 -7.00 -4.59
N ARG A 385 -11.84 -6.85 -4.79
CA ARG A 385 -10.86 -7.88 -4.45
C ARG A 385 -10.82 -8.10 -2.93
N ASN A 386 -10.89 -7.02 -2.16
CA ASN A 386 -10.76 -7.02 -0.72
C ASN A 386 -12.03 -7.43 0.03
N ILE A 387 -13.21 -7.47 -0.59
CA ILE A 387 -14.48 -7.89 0.07
C ILE A 387 -14.31 -9.17 0.88
N LYS A 388 -13.66 -10.20 0.32
CA LYS A 388 -13.46 -11.48 1.03
C LYS A 388 -12.48 -11.33 2.21
N LEU A 389 -11.53 -10.43 2.13
CA LEU A 389 -10.56 -10.17 3.20
C LEU A 389 -11.19 -9.37 4.35
N TYR A 390 -12.03 -8.37 4.04
CA TYR A 390 -12.82 -7.66 5.03
C TYR A 390 -13.74 -8.60 5.82
N LYS A 391 -14.44 -9.50 5.12
CA LYS A 391 -15.28 -10.52 5.79
C LYS A 391 -14.49 -11.36 6.79
N LYS A 392 -13.25 -11.75 6.47
CA LYS A 392 -12.39 -12.51 7.39
C LYS A 392 -12.04 -11.76 8.66
N ILE A 393 -12.10 -10.43 8.68
CA ILE A 393 -11.85 -9.63 9.89
C ILE A 393 -13.16 -9.13 10.52
N GLY A 394 -14.31 -9.64 10.08
CA GLY A 394 -15.63 -9.29 10.62
C GLY A 394 -16.19 -7.98 10.08
N ILE A 395 -15.71 -7.50 8.92
CA ILE A 395 -16.23 -6.31 8.25
C ILE A 395 -17.01 -6.72 7.01
N TYR A 396 -18.29 -6.38 6.98
CA TYR A 396 -19.19 -6.74 5.89
C TYR A 396 -19.41 -5.56 4.96
N LYS A 397 -18.64 -5.53 3.87
CA LYS A 397 -18.86 -4.57 2.77
C LYS A 397 -19.91 -5.12 1.80
N GLN A 398 -20.96 -4.35 1.53
CA GLN A 398 -22.00 -4.71 0.56
C GLN A 398 -21.42 -4.79 -0.86
N LYS A 399 -21.92 -5.74 -1.64
CA LYS A 399 -21.62 -5.84 -3.07
C LYS A 399 -22.88 -5.44 -3.83
N ASN A 400 -22.94 -4.18 -4.25
CA ASN A 400 -24.02 -3.70 -5.10
C ASN A 400 -23.62 -3.94 -6.56
N SER A 401 -24.22 -4.96 -7.16
CA SER A 401 -24.34 -5.04 -8.61
C SER A 401 -25.77 -5.48 -8.89
N ASN A 402 -26.68 -4.52 -8.97
CA ASN A 402 -28.05 -4.78 -9.43
C ASN A 402 -28.08 -4.69 -10.97
N LEU A 403 -28.96 -5.46 -11.62
CA LEU A 403 -29.15 -5.45 -13.08
C LEU A 403 -29.33 -4.02 -13.62
N THR A 404 -30.08 -3.18 -12.91
CA THR A 404 -30.27 -1.76 -13.27
C THR A 404 -28.96 -0.97 -13.37
N GLU A 405 -28.02 -1.22 -12.46
CA GLU A 405 -26.70 -0.57 -12.48
C GLU A 405 -25.86 -1.06 -13.65
N ILE A 406 -25.91 -2.37 -13.94
CA ILE A 406 -25.21 -3.00 -15.08
C ILE A 406 -25.72 -2.40 -16.40
N LEU A 407 -27.04 -2.39 -16.60
CA LEU A 407 -27.66 -1.85 -17.81
C LEU A 407 -27.40 -0.35 -17.94
N SER A 408 -27.49 0.43 -16.86
CA SER A 408 -27.17 1.86 -16.86
C SER A 408 -25.69 2.11 -17.24
N TYR A 409 -24.77 1.29 -16.73
CA TYR A 409 -23.35 1.38 -17.07
C TYR A 409 -23.11 1.19 -18.57
N TYR A 410 -23.65 0.11 -19.15
CA TYR A 410 -23.45 -0.18 -20.57
C TYR A 410 -24.23 0.78 -21.48
N LYS A 411 -25.43 1.23 -21.08
CA LYS A 411 -26.17 2.27 -21.80
C LYS A 411 -25.34 3.54 -22.00
N ASN A 412 -24.69 4.00 -20.93
CA ASN A 412 -23.88 5.22 -20.92
C ASN A 412 -22.43 5.03 -21.46
N MET A 413 -22.03 3.80 -21.77
CA MET A 413 -20.69 3.52 -22.28
C MET A 413 -20.51 4.08 -23.69
N LYS A 414 -19.65 5.09 -23.83
CA LYS A 414 -19.23 5.62 -25.14
C LYS A 414 -18.19 4.69 -25.77
N ILE A 415 -18.58 3.95 -26.80
CA ILE A 415 -17.64 3.17 -27.60
C ILE A 415 -16.79 4.15 -28.44
N LYS A 416 -15.49 4.24 -28.18
CA LYS A 416 -14.57 4.80 -29.16
C LYS A 416 -14.48 3.78 -30.29
N LYS A 417 -15.09 4.07 -31.45
CA LYS A 417 -14.86 3.29 -32.68
C LYS A 417 -13.35 3.23 -32.91
N ILE A 418 -12.75 2.09 -32.62
CA ILE A 418 -11.37 1.81 -33.01
C ILE A 418 -11.42 1.85 -34.54
N LYS A 419 -10.81 2.86 -35.16
CA LYS A 419 -10.51 2.81 -36.59
C LYS A 419 -9.73 1.51 -36.78
N LYS A 420 -10.37 0.49 -37.34
CA LYS A 420 -9.68 -0.71 -37.84
C LYS A 420 -8.67 -0.19 -38.84
N ASN A 421 -7.43 0.02 -38.42
CA ASN A 421 -6.34 0.22 -39.34
C ASN A 421 -6.27 -1.07 -40.16
N LYS A 422 -6.71 -0.99 -41.42
CA LYS A 422 -6.59 -2.01 -42.48
C LYS A 422 -5.11 -2.33 -42.82
N LYS A 423 -4.18 -2.16 -41.88
CA LYS A 423 -2.75 -2.49 -42.03
C LYS A 423 -2.32 -3.42 -40.90
N ARG A 424 -2.82 -4.65 -40.95
CA ARG A 424 -2.17 -5.88 -40.42
C ARG A 424 -2.95 -7.14 -40.83
N LYS A 425 -3.40 -7.20 -42.08
CA LYS A 425 -3.47 -8.47 -42.82
C LYS A 425 -2.17 -8.52 -43.63
N ASN A 426 -1.14 -9.15 -43.06
CA ASN A 426 -0.05 -9.82 -43.76
C ASN A 426 0.89 -10.39 -42.70
N GLY A 427 0.91 -11.72 -42.61
CA GLY A 427 2.05 -12.50 -42.12
C GLY A 427 2.42 -12.38 -40.63
N LEU A 428 1.56 -12.85 -39.72
CA LEU A 428 2.06 -13.43 -38.46
C LEU A 428 1.31 -14.76 -38.24
N ASP A 429 2.04 -15.79 -38.64
CA ASP A 429 1.70 -17.20 -38.78
C ASP A 429 0.80 -17.77 -37.67
N LEU A 430 -0.33 -18.36 -38.07
CA LEU A 430 -1.27 -19.09 -37.20
C LEU A 430 -0.58 -20.23 -36.42
N LYS A 431 0.62 -20.68 -36.83
CA LYS A 431 1.42 -21.68 -36.11
C LYS A 431 1.89 -21.21 -34.71
N LYS A 432 2.11 -19.91 -34.47
CA LYS A 432 2.47 -19.40 -33.12
C LYS A 432 1.29 -19.33 -32.16
N LYS A 433 0.05 -19.18 -32.66
CA LYS A 433 -1.17 -19.18 -31.83
C LYS A 433 -1.52 -20.57 -31.27
N LYS A 434 -1.20 -21.66 -31.99
CA LYS A 434 -1.38 -23.03 -31.49
C LYS A 434 -0.30 -23.44 -30.47
N LYS A 435 0.96 -23.05 -30.66
CA LYS A 435 2.07 -23.41 -29.74
C LYS A 435 1.90 -22.85 -28.31
N LEU A 436 1.27 -21.69 -28.15
CA LEU A 436 1.03 -21.08 -26.83
C LEU A 436 -0.26 -21.56 -26.13
N ARG A 437 -1.13 -22.31 -26.81
CA ARG A 437 -2.28 -23.00 -26.18
C ARG A 437 -1.89 -24.36 -25.59
N ILE A 438 -0.76 -24.93 -25.98
CA ILE A 438 -0.32 -26.27 -25.56
C ILE A 438 0.56 -26.24 -24.30
N ASN A 439 1.19 -25.10 -23.96
CA ASN A 439 2.12 -25.03 -22.83
C ASN A 439 1.50 -24.49 -21.52
N ASN A 440 0.20 -24.68 -21.30
CA ASN A 440 -0.45 -24.50 -20.01
C ASN A 440 -1.05 -25.84 -19.54
N THR A 441 -0.17 -26.72 -19.08
CA THR A 441 -0.45 -27.60 -17.93
C THR A 441 0.44 -27.17 -16.79
#